data_AF-A0A3B7MMF8-F1
#
_entry.id   AF-A0A3B7MMF8-F1
#
_cell.length_a   1.000
_cell.length_b   1.000
_cell.length_c   1.000
_cell.angle_alpha   90.00
_cell.angle_beta   90.00
_cell.angle_gamma   90.00
#
_symmetry.space_group_name_H-M   'P 1'
#
loop_
_entity.id
_entity.type
_entity.pdbx_description
1 polymer ?
#
loop_
_entity_poly.entity_id
_entity_poly.type
_entity_poly.pdbx_seq_one_letter_code
_entity_poly.pdbx_strand_id
1 'polypeptide(L)'
;MIHFMRTKIGRLRLIGFLEGSSLLFLLCVAVPAKYLYGNPALVRAVGTVHGLLFLLFVFNALSVGVEQRWPFKTTTWKVLVACIIPFGTFYIDWKILSRIDQDKA
;
A
#
# COMPACT_ATOMS: atom_id res chain seq x y z
N MET A 1 12.20 17.32 -7.08
CA MET A 1 11.92 15.96 -6.54
C MET A 1 11.06 15.92 -5.26
N ILE A 2 10.74 17.06 -4.63
CA ILE A 2 9.98 17.12 -3.35
C ILE A 2 8.47 17.42 -3.55
N HIS A 3 8.01 17.66 -4.79
CA HIS A 3 6.62 18.05 -5.06
C HIS A 3 5.57 16.93 -4.88
N PHE A 4 6.03 15.69 -4.65
CA PHE A 4 5.20 14.50 -4.55
C PHE A 4 4.38 14.42 -3.24
N MET A 5 4.83 15.07 -2.16
CA MET A 5 4.17 14.99 -0.85
C MET A 5 2.97 15.92 -0.67
N ARG A 6 2.71 16.82 -1.63
CA ARG A 6 1.67 17.85 -1.50
C ARG A 6 0.31 17.40 -2.04
N THR A 7 0.25 16.35 -2.85
CA THR A 7 -0.99 15.87 -3.48
C THR A 7 -1.49 14.59 -2.82
N LYS A 8 -2.82 14.39 -2.80
CA LYS A 8 -3.43 13.19 -2.20
C LYS A 8 -2.97 11.89 -2.88
N ILE A 9 -2.70 11.95 -4.18
CA ILE A 9 -2.18 10.82 -4.96
C ILE A 9 -0.76 10.47 -4.52
N GLY A 10 0.11 11.47 -4.32
CA GLY A 10 1.46 11.18 -3.90
C GLY A 10 1.56 10.64 -2.47
N ARG A 11 0.65 11.06 -1.58
CA ARG A 11 0.46 10.42 -0.27
C ARG A 11 0.01 8.96 -0.40
N LEU A 12 -0.94 8.68 -1.30
CA LEU A 12 -1.41 7.30 -1.55
C LEU A 12 -0.29 6.38 -2.03
N ARG A 13 0.55 6.86 -2.96
CA ARG A 13 1.73 6.14 -3.46
C ARG A 13 2.76 5.88 -2.36
N LEU A 14 3.05 6.88 -1.52
CA LEU A 14 3.96 6.71 -0.39
C LEU A 14 3.43 5.69 0.62
N ILE A 15 2.14 5.79 0.99
CA ILE A 15 1.51 4.84 1.92
C ILE A 15 1.48 3.44 1.31
N GLY A 16 1.17 3.30 0.01
CA GLY A 16 1.18 2.00 -0.69
C GLY A 16 2.57 1.36 -0.77
N PHE A 17 3.62 2.18 -0.92
CA PHE A 17 4.99 1.71 -0.87
C PHE A 17 5.38 1.24 0.55
N LEU A 18 5.00 2.00 1.58
CA LEU A 18 5.23 1.61 2.98
C LEU A 18 4.45 0.35 3.36
N GLU A 19 3.20 0.23 2.93
CA GLU A 19 2.36 -0.94 3.14
C GLU A 19 2.97 -2.18 2.45
N GLY A 20 3.29 -2.08 1.16
CA GLY A 20 3.87 -3.20 0.42
C GLY A 20 5.25 -3.62 0.94
N SER A 21 6.10 -2.66 1.33
CA SER A 21 7.41 -2.96 1.93
C SER A 21 7.28 -3.56 3.33
N SER A 22 6.32 -3.11 4.15
CA SER A 22 6.06 -3.70 5.47
C SER A 22 5.51 -5.12 5.36
N LEU A 23 4.71 -5.44 4.34
CA LEU A 23 4.26 -6.81 4.05
C LEU A 23 5.44 -7.71 3.67
N LEU A 24 6.33 -7.22 2.79
CA LEU A 24 7.57 -7.91 2.42
C LEU A 24 8.48 -8.15 3.62
N PHE A 25 8.65 -7.15 4.49
CA PHE A 25 9.43 -7.29 5.71
C PHE A 25 8.80 -8.32 6.65
N LEU A 26 7.48 -8.32 6.79
CA LEU A 26 6.77 -9.31 7.61
C LEU A 26 6.99 -10.74 7.09
N LEU A 27 6.87 -10.95 5.78
CA LEU A 27 7.03 -12.27 5.16
C LEU A 27 8.48 -12.75 5.09
N CYS A 28 9.43 -11.87 4.74
CA CYS A 28 10.82 -12.25 4.52
C CYS A 28 11.69 -12.19 5.79
N VAL A 29 11.30 -11.39 6.79
CA VAL A 29 12.10 -11.21 8.01
C VAL A 29 11.34 -11.74 9.22
N ALA A 30 10.14 -11.23 9.49
CA ALA A 30 9.43 -11.56 10.72
C ALA A 30 9.03 -13.05 10.77
N VAL A 31 8.50 -13.60 9.67
CA VAL A 31 8.11 -15.01 9.60
C VAL A 31 9.32 -15.95 9.76
N PRO A 32 10.44 -15.82 9.01
CA PRO A 32 11.63 -16.63 9.22
C PRO A 32 12.22 -16.46 10.62
N ALA A 33 12.28 -15.23 11.14
CA ALA A 33 12.76 -14.97 12.50
C ALA A 33 11.91 -15.68 13.57
N LYS A 34 10.59 -15.77 13.39
CA LYS A 34 9.72 -16.55 14.28
C LYS A 34 10.11 -18.03 14.32
N TYR A 35 10.43 -18.62 13.16
CA TYR A 35 10.83 -20.03 13.09
C TYR A 35 12.25 -20.27 13.62
N LEU A 36 13.18 -19.33 13.39
CA LEU A 36 14.58 -19.45 13.82
C LEU A 36 14.77 -19.18 15.32
N TYR A 37 14.11 -18.14 15.85
CA TYR A 37 14.28 -17.70 17.24
C TYR A 37 13.15 -18.18 18.17
N GLY A 38 12.13 -18.87 17.65
CA GLY A 38 11.01 -19.42 18.41
C GLY A 38 10.09 -18.38 19.07
N ASN A 39 10.34 -17.08 18.88
CA ASN A 39 9.61 -16.00 19.54
C ASN A 39 8.67 -15.27 18.56
N PRO A 40 7.34 -15.30 18.77
CA PRO A 40 6.38 -14.63 17.90
C PRO A 40 6.26 -13.11 18.12
N ALA A 41 6.99 -12.52 19.06
CA ALA A 41 6.90 -11.10 19.39
C ALA A 41 7.17 -10.18 18.19
N LEU A 42 8.16 -10.52 17.36
CA LEU A 42 8.51 -9.72 16.18
C LEU A 42 7.39 -9.73 15.13
N VAL A 43 6.80 -10.89 14.85
CA VAL A 43 5.66 -11.02 13.93
C VAL A 43 4.46 -10.25 14.45
N ARG A 44 4.20 -10.29 15.77
CA ARG A 44 3.11 -9.53 16.38
C ARG A 44 3.32 -8.02 16.23
N ALA A 45 4.50 -7.51 16.56
CA ALA A 45 4.80 -6.08 16.49
C ALA A 45 4.79 -5.55 15.04
N VAL A 46 5.45 -6.26 14.12
CA VAL A 46 5.46 -5.89 12.69
C VAL A 46 4.05 -6.04 12.09
N GLY A 47 3.31 -7.08 12.49
CA GLY A 47 1.95 -7.33 12.05
C GLY A 47 0.96 -6.23 12.46
N THR A 48 1.04 -5.72 13.69
CA THR A 48 0.21 -4.58 14.10
C THR A 48 0.56 -3.30 13.35
N VAL A 49 1.86 -3.01 13.15
CA VAL A 49 2.30 -1.85 12.36
C VAL A 49 1.82 -1.97 10.91
N HIS A 50 1.99 -3.13 10.30
CA HIS A 50 1.53 -3.40 8.94
C HIS A 50 0.00 -3.28 8.82
N GLY A 51 -0.77 -3.86 9.76
CA GLY A 51 -2.22 -3.74 9.78
C GLY A 51 -2.72 -2.29 9.85
N LEU A 52 -2.02 -1.43 10.61
CA LEU A 52 -2.32 0.00 10.66
C LEU A 52 -2.02 0.68 9.31
N LEU A 53 -0.88 0.37 8.69
CA LEU A 53 -0.53 0.88 7.36
C LEU A 53 -1.54 0.44 6.29
N PHE A 54 -2.01 -0.81 6.35
CA PHE A 54 -3.04 -1.34 5.48
C PHE A 54 -4.36 -0.56 5.59
N LEU A 55 -4.83 -0.30 6.81
CA LEU A 55 -6.03 0.52 7.04
C LEU A 55 -5.86 1.94 6.49
N LEU A 56 -4.70 2.58 6.74
CA LEU A 56 -4.39 3.90 6.21
C LEU A 56 -4.34 3.91 4.68
N PHE A 57 -3.80 2.87 4.06
CA PHE A 57 -3.77 2.71 2.61
C PHE A 57 -5.18 2.60 2.04
N VAL A 58 -6.01 1.69 2.57
CA VAL A 58 -7.38 1.46 2.13
C VAL A 58 -8.20 2.75 2.23
N PHE A 59 -8.11 3.47 3.35
CA PHE A 59 -8.83 4.72 3.54
C PHE A 59 -8.40 5.80 2.53
N ASN A 60 -7.10 5.97 2.30
CA ASN A 60 -6.60 6.91 1.30
C ASN A 60 -6.99 6.48 -0.13
N ALA A 61 -6.91 5.20 -0.44
CA ALA A 61 -7.26 4.64 -1.75
C ALA A 61 -8.74 4.89 -2.07
N LEU A 62 -9.63 4.66 -1.10
CA LEU A 62 -11.05 4.95 -1.24
C LEU A 62 -11.31 6.46 -1.36
N SER A 63 -10.66 7.29 -0.54
CA SER A 63 -10.81 8.74 -0.61
C SER A 63 -10.41 9.31 -1.97
N VAL A 64 -9.25 8.90 -2.50
CA VAL A 64 -8.78 9.28 -3.84
C VAL A 64 -9.69 8.69 -4.92
N GLY A 65 -10.14 7.44 -4.75
CA GLY A 65 -11.05 6.79 -5.69
C GLY A 65 -12.38 7.51 -5.82
N VAL A 66 -12.96 8.01 -4.72
CA VAL A 66 -14.18 8.82 -4.74
C VAL A 66 -13.93 10.18 -5.40
N GLU A 67 -12.84 10.86 -5.04
CA GLU A 67 -12.50 12.18 -5.58
C GLU A 67 -12.20 12.15 -7.08
N GLN A 68 -11.57 11.08 -7.55
CA GLN A 68 -11.28 10.84 -8.97
C GLN A 68 -12.39 10.07 -9.71
N ARG A 69 -13.55 9.85 -9.05
CA ARG A 69 -14.70 9.10 -9.59
C ARG A 69 -14.32 7.77 -10.24
N TRP A 70 -13.43 7.02 -9.59
CA TRP A 70 -13.01 5.72 -10.08
C TRP A 70 -14.18 4.73 -10.14
N PRO A 71 -14.37 4.03 -11.28
CA PRO A 71 -15.36 2.98 -11.35
C PRO A 71 -14.97 1.83 -10.42
N PHE A 72 -15.82 1.56 -9.44
CA PHE A 72 -15.52 0.65 -8.32
C PHE A 72 -15.16 -0.77 -8.79
N LYS A 73 -15.88 -1.26 -9.82
CA LYS A 73 -15.67 -2.60 -10.42
C LYS A 73 -14.37 -2.75 -11.19
N THR A 74 -13.78 -1.67 -11.69
CA THR A 74 -12.64 -1.73 -12.62
C THR A 74 -11.33 -1.24 -12.01
N THR A 75 -11.39 -0.22 -11.15
CA THR A 75 -10.19 0.44 -10.61
C THR A 75 -10.07 0.22 -9.11
N THR A 76 -11.09 0.61 -8.33
CA THR A 76 -11.04 0.55 -6.85
C THR A 76 -10.84 -0.87 -6.32
N TRP A 77 -11.60 -1.85 -6.83
CA TRP A 77 -11.44 -3.24 -6.43
C TRP A 77 -10.03 -3.77 -6.70
N LYS A 78 -9.44 -3.45 -7.85
CA LYS A 78 -8.08 -3.90 -8.20
C LYS A 78 -7.03 -3.32 -7.25
N VAL A 79 -7.18 -2.04 -6.88
CA VAL A 79 -6.28 -1.37 -5.93
C VAL A 79 -6.33 -2.04 -4.55
N LEU A 80 -7.53 -2.40 -4.09
CA LEU A 80 -7.71 -3.09 -2.80
C LEU A 80 -7.21 -4.54 -2.83
N VAL A 81 -7.42 -5.28 -3.92
CA VAL A 81 -6.88 -6.64 -4.03
C VAL A 81 -5.36 -6.61 -4.11
N ALA A 82 -4.80 -5.61 -4.79
CA ALA A 82 -3.37 -5.49 -4.98
C ALA A 82 -2.59 -5.17 -3.70
N CYS A 83 -3.19 -4.60 -2.65
CA CYS A 83 -2.49 -4.47 -1.37
C CYS A 83 -2.37 -5.77 -0.59
N ILE A 84 -3.20 -6.77 -0.89
CA ILE A 84 -3.10 -8.11 -0.28
C ILE A 84 -2.00 -8.93 -0.95
N ILE A 85 -1.73 -8.66 -2.24
CA ILE A 85 -0.71 -9.37 -3.00
C ILE A 85 0.65 -8.69 -2.75
N PRO A 86 1.69 -9.43 -2.31
CA PRO A 86 3.03 -8.87 -2.23
C PRO A 86 3.44 -8.34 -3.61
N PHE A 87 3.92 -7.10 -3.66
CA PHE A 87 4.21 -6.32 -4.89
C PHE A 87 3.00 -5.78 -5.67
N GLY A 88 1.77 -6.11 -5.31
CA GLY A 88 0.60 -5.62 -6.03
C GLY A 88 0.42 -4.10 -5.92
N THR A 89 0.69 -3.52 -4.75
CA THR A 89 0.65 -2.05 -4.55
C THR A 89 1.59 -1.32 -5.50
N PHE A 90 2.79 -1.87 -5.73
CA PHE A 90 3.78 -1.33 -6.67
C PHE A 90 3.30 -1.38 -8.12
N TYR A 91 2.66 -2.48 -8.52
CA TYR A 91 2.12 -2.63 -9.88
C TYR A 91 0.97 -1.65 -10.15
N ILE A 92 0.04 -1.54 -9.21
CA ILE A 92 -1.10 -0.62 -9.30
C ILE A 92 -0.62 0.83 -9.31
N ASP A 93 0.35 1.14 -8.49
CA ASP A 93 0.96 2.45 -8.46
C ASP A 93 1.58 2.83 -9.83
N TRP A 94 2.33 1.91 -10.42
CA TRP A 94 2.92 2.14 -11.74
C TRP A 94 1.89 2.20 -12.87
N LYS A 95 0.77 1.49 -12.78
CA LYS A 95 -0.22 1.39 -13.88
C LYS A 95 -1.38 2.37 -13.78
N ILE A 96 -1.83 2.66 -12.56
CA ILE A 96 -3.03 3.48 -12.28
C ILE A 96 -2.62 4.86 -11.78
N LEU A 97 -1.72 4.96 -10.79
CA LEU A 97 -1.34 6.27 -10.24
C LEU A 97 -0.49 7.08 -11.24
N SER A 98 0.37 6.44 -12.03
CA SER A 98 1.16 7.14 -13.07
C SER A 98 0.30 7.85 -14.11
N ARG A 99 -0.85 7.28 -14.48
CA ARG A 99 -1.76 7.88 -15.48
C ARG A 99 -2.51 9.09 -14.95
N ILE A 100 -2.78 9.14 -13.66
CA ILE A 100 -3.56 10.22 -13.03
C ILE A 100 -2.65 11.40 -12.68
N ASP A 101 -1.36 11.15 -12.43
CA ASP A 101 -0.35 12.20 -12.26
C ASP A 101 -0.10 12.99 -13.55
N GLN A 102 -0.23 12.34 -14.72
CA GLN A 102 -0.09 12.97 -16.04
C GLN A 102 -1.29 13.83 -16.46
N ASP A 103 -2.49 13.55 -15.95
CA ASP A 103 -3.73 14.29 -16.29
C ASP A 103 -3.84 15.64 -15.56
N LYS A 104 -2.99 15.87 -14.54
CA LYS A 104 -2.93 17.10 -13.75
C LYS A 104 -1.67 17.96 -14.01
N ALA A 105 -0.80 17.56 -14.92
CA ALA A 105 0.40 18.29 -15.32
C ALA A 105 0.18 19.05 -16.64
#